data_AF-A0A1C0AVM9-F1
#
_entry.id   AF-A0A1C0AVM9-F1
#
_cell.length_a   1.000
_cell.length_b   1.000
_cell.length_c   1.000
_cell.angle_alpha   90.00
_cell.angle_beta   90.00
_cell.angle_gamma   90.00
#
_symmetry.space_group_name_H-M   'P 1'
#
loop_
_entity.id
_entity.type
_entity.pdbx_description
1 polymer ?
#
loop_
_entity_poly.entity_id
_entity_poly.type
_entity_poly.pdbx_seq_one_letter_code
_entity_poly.pdbx_strand_id
1 'polypeptide(L)'
;MISFSRKKVKKITKVSLIVLIFYSFIFLSYSAYEYYQSMQEKNELLKELDIRKIQTDQIKDKIKDIDNKKVELKARFLNKEELDKKLKSVFKNYSLADYTLSLVDSKMLCVDRFMLIVNLDASSKEGIQAGERILGYLGKVQRKKGFDTLYFVDYIQKAR
;
A
#
# COMPACT_ATOMS: atom_id res chain seq x y z
N MET A 1 -44.29 27.23 -72.35
CA MET A 1 -44.97 26.95 -71.07
C MET A 1 -45.20 25.44 -70.98
N ILE A 2 -44.45 24.71 -70.15
CA ILE A 2 -44.64 23.25 -70.01
C ILE A 2 -45.89 23.04 -69.16
N SER A 3 -47.05 22.80 -69.79
CA SER A 3 -48.28 22.52 -69.06
C SER A 3 -48.25 21.08 -68.56
N PHE A 4 -47.73 20.88 -67.34
CA PHE A 4 -47.86 19.60 -66.66
C PHE A 4 -49.33 19.31 -66.37
N SER A 5 -49.82 18.17 -66.82
CA SER A 5 -51.16 17.68 -66.49
C SER A 5 -51.32 17.61 -64.97
N ARG A 6 -52.31 18.31 -64.41
CA ARG A 6 -52.65 18.28 -62.96
C ARG A 6 -52.74 16.85 -62.41
N LYS A 7 -53.15 15.88 -63.24
CA LYS A 7 -53.22 14.45 -62.86
C LYS A 7 -51.84 13.82 -62.65
N LYS A 8 -50.84 14.16 -63.49
CA LYS A 8 -49.46 13.65 -63.35
C LYS A 8 -48.77 14.24 -62.11
N VAL A 9 -48.91 15.55 -61.89
CA VAL A 9 -48.35 16.23 -60.71
C VAL A 9 -48.93 15.64 -59.42
N LYS A 10 -50.26 15.49 -59.33
CA LYS A 10 -50.94 14.90 -58.16
C LYS A 10 -50.46 13.47 -57.85
N LYS A 11 -50.17 12.66 -58.87
CA LYS A 11 -49.64 11.30 -58.70
C LYS A 11 -48.20 11.30 -58.17
N ILE A 12 -47.32 12.16 -58.71
CA ILE A 12 -45.93 12.31 -58.25
C ILE A 12 -45.89 12.80 -56.81
N THR A 13 -46.67 13.83 -56.47
CA THR A 13 -46.73 14.35 -55.10
C THR A 13 -47.21 13.28 -54.12
N LYS A 14 -48.22 12.47 -54.49
CA LYS A 14 -48.70 11.37 -53.63
C LYS A 14 -47.63 10.30 -53.39
N VAL A 15 -46.87 9.92 -54.44
CA VAL A 15 -45.78 8.94 -54.31
C VAL A 15 -44.63 9.49 -53.46
N SER A 16 -44.21 10.73 -53.70
CA SER A 16 -43.18 11.41 -52.90
C SER A 16 -43.56 11.48 -51.42
N LEU A 17 -44.83 11.77 -51.11
CA LEU A 17 -45.32 11.86 -49.74
C LEU A 17 -45.32 10.49 -49.04
N ILE A 18 -45.64 9.41 -49.76
CA ILE A 18 -45.54 8.04 -49.23
C ILE A 18 -44.09 7.66 -48.93
N VAL A 19 -43.17 7.97 -49.84
CA VAL A 19 -41.73 7.69 -49.65
C VAL A 19 -41.20 8.46 -48.43
N LEU A 20 -41.62 9.72 -48.27
CA LEU A 20 -41.22 10.54 -47.12
C LEU A 20 -41.74 9.97 -45.81
N ILE A 21 -43.01 9.56 -45.75
CA ILE A 21 -43.59 8.89 -44.57
C ILE A 21 -42.81 7.63 -44.23
N PHE A 22 -42.51 6.79 -45.22
CA PHE A 22 -41.79 5.54 -45.00
C PHE A 22 -40.36 5.78 -44.49
N TYR A 23 -39.65 6.75 -45.09
CA TYR A 23 -38.32 7.15 -44.64
C TYR A 23 -38.34 7.68 -43.20
N SER A 24 -39.28 8.57 -42.87
CA SER A 24 -39.45 9.08 -41.51
C SER A 24 -39.74 7.97 -40.50
N PHE A 25 -40.53 6.96 -40.88
CA PHE A 25 -40.82 5.83 -40.00
C PHE A 25 -39.58 4.96 -39.74
N ILE A 26 -38.78 4.67 -40.78
CA ILE A 26 -37.52 3.94 -40.64
C ILE A 26 -36.55 4.72 -39.75
N PHE A 27 -36.38 6.03 -40.00
CA PHE A 27 -35.48 6.87 -39.23
C PHE A 27 -35.87 6.90 -37.74
N LEU A 28 -37.15 7.11 -37.44
CA LEU A 28 -37.64 7.08 -36.05
C LEU A 28 -37.43 5.73 -35.39
N SER A 29 -37.67 4.63 -36.12
CA SER A 29 -37.46 3.27 -35.59
C SER A 29 -35.98 3.01 -35.28
N TYR A 30 -35.09 3.43 -36.17
CA TYR A 30 -33.64 3.29 -35.99
C TYR A 30 -33.13 4.13 -34.82
N SER A 31 -33.52 5.41 -34.74
CA SER A 31 -33.15 6.28 -33.62
C SER A 31 -33.70 5.79 -32.28
N ALA A 32 -34.92 5.23 -32.25
CA ALA A 32 -35.47 4.62 -31.04
C ALA A 32 -34.67 3.39 -30.60
N TYR A 33 -34.22 2.56 -31.54
CA TYR A 33 -33.38 1.40 -31.26
C TYR A 33 -32.02 1.81 -30.68
N GLU A 34 -31.31 2.76 -31.31
CA GLU A 34 -30.03 3.27 -30.81
C GLU A 34 -30.16 3.90 -29.42
N TYR A 35 -31.22 4.68 -29.21
CA TYR A 35 -31.49 5.28 -27.90
C TYR A 35 -31.71 4.21 -26.82
N TYR A 36 -32.47 3.16 -27.12
CA TYR A 36 -32.71 2.07 -26.19
C TYR A 36 -31.42 1.31 -25.85
N GLN A 37 -30.61 1.00 -26.87
CA GLN A 37 -29.31 0.35 -26.67
C GLN A 37 -28.37 1.21 -25.81
N SER A 38 -28.24 2.50 -26.13
CA SER A 38 -27.40 3.43 -25.36
C SER A 38 -27.87 3.57 -23.91
N MET A 39 -29.19 3.54 -23.67
CA MET A 39 -29.75 3.59 -22.32
C MET A 39 -29.44 2.32 -21.51
N GLN A 40 -29.46 1.14 -22.14
CA GLN A 40 -29.05 -0.11 -21.49
C GLN A 40 -27.56 -0.09 -21.12
N GLU A 41 -26.70 0.28 -22.06
CA GLU A 41 -25.25 0.41 -21.82
C GLU A 41 -24.96 1.40 -20.67
N LYS A 42 -25.65 2.54 -20.63
CA LYS A 42 -25.54 3.50 -19.54
C LYS A 42 -25.94 2.89 -18.19
N ASN A 43 -27.03 2.13 -18.14
CA ASN A 43 -27.49 1.50 -16.91
C ASN A 43 -26.51 0.42 -16.41
N GLU A 44 -25.93 -0.35 -17.32
CA GLU A 44 -24.90 -1.34 -17.00
C GLU A 44 -23.63 -0.67 -16.45
N LEU A 45 -23.15 0.38 -17.11
CA LEU A 45 -21.99 1.16 -16.66
C LEU A 45 -22.23 1.81 -15.30
N LEU A 46 -23.43 2.35 -15.05
CA LEU A 46 -23.79 2.92 -13.75
C LEU A 46 -23.77 1.86 -12.65
N LYS A 47 -24.33 0.67 -12.92
CA LYS A 47 -24.31 -0.44 -11.98
C LYS A 47 -22.88 -0.91 -11.69
N GLU A 48 -22.05 -1.04 -12.70
CA GLU A 48 -20.64 -1.41 -12.52
C GLU A 48 -19.89 -0.34 -11.71
N LEU A 49 -20.15 0.94 -11.98
CA LEU A 49 -19.53 2.04 -11.26
C LEU A 49 -19.92 2.05 -9.77
N ASP A 50 -21.18 1.80 -9.45
CA ASP A 50 -21.64 1.66 -8.06
C ASP A 50 -20.97 0.47 -7.36
N ILE A 51 -20.87 -0.69 -8.02
CA ILE A 51 -20.16 -1.86 -7.48
C ILE A 51 -18.69 -1.53 -7.20
N ARG A 52 -18.00 -0.90 -8.17
CA ARG A 52 -16.59 -0.51 -8.02
C ARG A 52 -16.40 0.52 -6.91
N LYS A 53 -17.34 1.44 -6.74
CA LYS A 53 -17.33 2.43 -5.64
C LYS A 53 -17.45 1.74 -4.28
N ILE A 54 -18.42 0.82 -4.13
CA ILE A 54 -18.59 0.02 -2.90
C ILE A 54 -17.32 -0.78 -2.60
N GLN A 55 -16.74 -1.46 -3.59
CA GLN A 55 -15.50 -2.21 -3.42
C GLN A 55 -14.34 -1.31 -3.00
N THR A 56 -14.24 -0.12 -3.58
CA THR A 56 -13.21 0.87 -3.24
C THR A 56 -13.37 1.34 -1.80
N ASP A 57 -14.58 1.63 -1.35
CA ASP A 57 -14.84 2.08 0.02
C ASP A 57 -14.58 0.96 1.03
N GLN A 58 -14.93 -0.30 0.71
CA GLN A 58 -14.54 -1.45 1.52
C GLN A 58 -13.02 -1.63 1.65
N ILE A 59 -12.27 -1.37 0.57
CA ILE A 59 -10.81 -1.43 0.61
C ILE A 59 -10.26 -0.30 1.47
N LYS A 60 -10.79 0.92 1.35
CA LYS A 60 -10.40 2.05 2.23
C LYS A 60 -10.62 1.73 3.70
N ASP A 61 -11.77 1.14 4.03
CA ASP A 61 -12.07 0.75 5.41
C ASP A 61 -11.11 -0.31 5.95
N LYS A 62 -10.75 -1.30 5.12
CA LYS A 62 -9.73 -2.31 5.48
C LYS A 62 -8.35 -1.68 5.70
N ILE A 63 -7.95 -0.72 4.87
CA ILE A 63 -6.69 0.01 5.04
C ILE A 63 -6.71 0.76 6.38
N LYS A 64 -7.81 1.45 6.68
CA LYS A 64 -7.97 2.19 7.94
C LYS A 64 -7.90 1.27 9.16
N ASP A 65 -8.53 0.10 9.10
CA ASP A 65 -8.46 -0.90 10.18
C ASP A 65 -7.04 -1.44 10.38
N ILE A 66 -6.32 -1.73 9.29
CA ILE A 66 -4.91 -2.16 9.35
C ILE A 66 -4.02 -1.06 9.93
N ASP A 67 -4.21 0.19 9.52
CA ASP A 67 -3.44 1.32 10.06
C ASP A 67 -3.70 1.54 11.55
N ASN A 68 -4.95 1.42 12.00
CA ASN A 68 -5.29 1.48 13.43
C ASN A 68 -4.60 0.35 14.21
N LYS A 69 -4.69 -0.89 13.72
CA LYS A 69 -4.00 -2.06 14.32
C LYS A 69 -2.48 -1.87 14.38
N LYS A 70 -1.89 -1.27 13.34
CA LYS A 70 -0.46 -0.95 13.30
C LYS A 70 -0.06 0.07 14.36
N VAL A 71 -0.89 1.09 14.59
CA VAL A 71 -0.68 2.08 15.66
C VAL A 71 -0.76 1.42 17.02
N GLU A 72 -1.79 0.60 17.26
CA GLU A 72 -1.94 -0.16 18.51
C GLU A 72 -0.76 -1.10 18.76
N LEU A 73 -0.30 -1.82 17.74
CA LEU A 73 0.85 -2.71 17.84
C LEU A 73 2.11 -1.93 18.18
N LYS A 74 2.39 -0.81 17.49
CA LYS A 74 3.56 0.03 17.79
C LYS A 74 3.55 0.56 19.22
N ALA A 75 2.39 0.91 19.77
CA ALA A 75 2.26 1.41 21.14
C ALA A 75 2.70 0.37 22.21
N ARG A 76 2.72 -0.92 21.88
CA ARG A 76 3.17 -1.99 22.79
C ARG A 76 4.69 -2.11 22.88
N PHE A 77 5.44 -1.53 21.95
CA PHE A 77 6.89 -1.61 21.89
C PHE A 77 7.54 -0.28 22.27
N LEU A 78 8.86 -0.29 22.46
CA LEU A 78 9.61 0.92 22.78
C LEU A 78 9.92 1.64 21.48
N ASN A 79 9.91 2.96 21.52
CA ASN A 79 10.43 3.73 20.39
C ASN A 79 11.95 3.58 20.31
N LYS A 80 12.52 3.76 19.12
CA LYS A 80 13.98 3.66 18.88
C LYS A 80 14.78 4.44 19.94
N GLU A 81 14.40 5.69 20.18
CA GLU A 81 15.10 6.58 21.12
C GLU A 81 15.06 6.07 22.57
N GLU A 82 13.92 5.51 22.99
CA GLU A 82 13.77 4.93 24.33
C GLU A 82 14.63 3.66 24.47
N LEU A 83 14.63 2.82 23.43
CA LEU A 83 15.45 1.61 23.38
C LEU A 83 16.94 1.97 23.43
N ASP A 84 17.38 2.94 22.63
CA ASP A 84 18.77 3.41 22.60
C ASP A 84 19.21 3.94 23.95
N LYS A 85 18.37 4.74 24.61
CA LYS A 85 18.64 5.27 25.95
C LYS A 85 18.78 4.13 26.97
N LYS A 86 17.88 3.14 26.92
CA LYS A 86 17.92 1.98 27.82
C LYS A 86 19.17 1.13 27.59
N LEU A 87 19.48 0.80 26.34
CA LEU A 87 20.64 -0.01 25.98
C LEU A 87 21.97 0.69 26.30
N LYS A 88 22.08 2.00 26.02
CA LYS A 88 23.26 2.79 26.41
C LYS A 88 23.47 2.77 27.93
N SER A 89 22.38 2.88 28.71
CA SER A 89 22.46 2.78 30.17
C SER A 89 22.91 1.38 30.62
N VAL A 90 22.38 0.33 30.00
CA VAL A 90 22.77 -1.05 30.30
C VAL A 90 24.25 -1.25 29.98
N PHE A 91 24.69 -0.94 28.77
CA PHE A 91 26.09 -1.13 28.37
C PHE A 91 27.07 -0.33 29.23
N LYS A 92 26.70 0.88 29.67
CA LYS A 92 27.52 1.64 30.63
C LYS A 92 27.65 0.92 31.98
N ASN A 93 26.57 0.32 32.48
CA ASN A 93 26.57 -0.37 33.78
C ASN A 93 27.28 -1.72 33.74
N TYR A 94 27.29 -2.39 32.59
CA TYR A 94 27.93 -3.69 32.39
C TYR A 94 29.35 -3.60 31.83
N SER A 95 29.83 -2.40 31.47
CA SER A 95 31.23 -2.20 31.09
C SER A 95 32.12 -2.33 32.33
N LEU A 96 33.16 -3.16 32.22
CA LEU A 96 34.13 -3.45 33.26
C LEU A 96 35.53 -3.03 32.79
N ALA A 97 36.53 -3.09 33.67
CA ALA A 97 37.91 -2.74 33.29
C ALA A 97 38.45 -3.60 32.13
N ASP A 98 38.04 -4.87 32.05
CA ASP A 98 38.51 -5.83 31.04
C ASP A 98 37.81 -5.70 29.68
N TYR A 99 36.61 -5.11 29.63
CA TYR A 99 35.89 -4.88 28.37
C TYR A 99 34.86 -3.74 28.49
N THR A 100 34.73 -2.98 27.40
CA THR A 100 33.78 -1.88 27.26
C THR A 100 32.80 -2.17 26.14
N LEU A 101 31.51 -2.02 26.43
CA LEU A 101 30.42 -2.13 25.46
C LEU A 101 29.90 -0.72 25.14
N SER A 102 29.79 -0.38 23.86
CA SER A 102 29.20 0.88 23.42
C SER A 102 28.25 0.69 22.25
N LEU A 103 27.03 1.22 22.38
CA LEU A 103 26.05 1.23 21.29
C LEU A 103 26.41 2.34 20.31
N VAL A 104 26.75 1.97 19.08
CA VAL A 104 27.07 2.89 17.99
C VAL A 104 25.78 3.45 17.40
N ASP A 105 24.88 2.57 16.98
CA ASP A 105 23.57 2.91 16.44
C ASP A 105 22.62 1.72 16.57
N SER A 106 21.32 1.97 16.43
CA SER A 106 20.31 0.94 16.26
C SER A 106 19.47 1.21 15.03
N LYS A 107 19.16 0.17 14.26
CA LYS A 107 18.30 0.27 13.08
C LYS A 107 17.06 -0.57 13.28
N MET A 108 15.89 0.07 13.27
CA MET A 108 14.62 -0.63 13.29
C MET A 108 14.44 -1.40 11.99
N LEU A 109 14.23 -2.71 12.07
CA LEU A 109 13.91 -3.58 10.94
C LEU A 109 12.40 -3.83 10.87
N CYS A 110 11.81 -4.18 12.01
CA CYS A 110 10.37 -4.40 12.19
C CYS A 110 9.89 -3.69 13.46
N VAL A 111 8.58 -3.71 13.72
CA VAL A 111 7.96 -3.07 14.90
C VAL A 111 8.59 -3.55 16.22
N ASP A 112 9.01 -4.80 16.26
CA ASP A 112 9.58 -5.49 17.42
C ASP A 112 11.06 -5.86 17.26
N ARG A 113 11.69 -5.55 16.12
CA ARG A 113 13.02 -6.06 15.77
C ARG A 113 13.98 -4.94 15.40
N PHE A 114 15.12 -4.92 16.07
CA PHE A 114 16.18 -3.94 15.88
C PHE A 114 17.50 -4.64 15.56
N MET A 115 18.24 -4.08 14.62
CA MET A 115 19.65 -4.38 14.42
C MET A 115 20.46 -3.41 15.26
N LEU A 116 21.08 -3.91 16.32
CA LEU A 116 21.98 -3.13 17.16
C LEU A 116 23.40 -3.20 16.58
N ILE A 117 24.05 -2.05 16.50
CA ILE A 117 25.44 -1.93 16.10
C ILE A 117 26.22 -1.60 17.38
N VAL A 118 27.01 -2.55 17.86
CA VAL A 118 27.70 -2.47 19.14
C VAL A 118 29.20 -2.60 18.93
N ASN A 119 29.96 -1.71 19.54
CA ASN A 119 31.40 -1.84 19.69
C ASN A 119 31.69 -2.55 21.02
N LEU A 120 32.47 -3.63 20.94
CA LEU A 120 33.05 -4.35 22.05
C LEU A 120 34.56 -4.18 21.98
N ASP A 121 35.10 -3.35 22.87
CA ASP A 121 36.55 -3.23 23.09
C ASP A 121 36.91 -4.07 24.31
N ALA A 122 37.88 -4.96 24.18
CA ALA A 122 38.31 -5.84 25.27
C ALA A 122 39.82 -6.04 25.25
N SER A 123 40.44 -6.06 26.43
CA SER A 123 41.89 -6.20 26.58
C SER A 123 42.33 -7.66 26.80
N SER A 124 41.40 -8.54 27.20
CA SER A 124 41.64 -9.97 27.46
C SER A 124 40.73 -10.85 26.62
N LYS A 125 41.14 -12.12 26.40
CA LYS A 125 40.29 -13.10 25.68
C LYS A 125 39.02 -13.40 26.47
N GLU A 126 39.13 -13.41 27.79
CA GLU A 126 38.03 -13.56 28.73
C GLU A 126 37.04 -12.39 28.60
N GLY A 127 37.54 -11.17 28.42
CA GLY A 127 36.73 -9.97 28.18
C GLY A 127 35.94 -10.03 26.87
N ILE A 128 36.57 -10.50 25.79
CA ILE A 128 35.88 -10.73 24.50
C ILE A 128 34.75 -11.76 24.69
N GLN A 129 35.04 -12.89 25.32
CA GLN A 129 34.04 -13.94 25.53
C GLN A 129 32.89 -13.47 26.42
N ALA A 130 33.18 -12.68 27.45
CA ALA A 130 32.16 -12.09 28.32
C ALA A 130 31.26 -11.12 27.55
N GLY A 131 31.85 -10.21 26.78
CA GLY A 131 31.11 -9.27 25.93
C GLY A 131 30.23 -9.98 24.90
N GLU A 132 30.77 -10.97 24.19
CA GLU A 132 30.01 -11.78 23.22
C GLU A 132 28.85 -12.53 23.86
N ARG A 133 28.99 -13.03 25.08
CA ARG A 133 27.88 -13.67 25.82
C ARG A 133 26.77 -12.68 26.17
N ILE A 134 27.11 -11.47 26.59
CA ILE A 134 26.12 -10.40 26.87
C ILE A 134 25.35 -10.06 25.59
N LEU A 135 26.06 -9.87 24.48
CA LEU A 135 25.44 -9.61 23.18
C LEU A 135 24.60 -10.81 22.72
N GLY A 136 25.05 -12.03 22.98
CA GLY A 136 24.34 -13.27 22.69
C GLY A 136 23.05 -13.44 23.50
N TYR A 137 23.00 -12.91 24.72
CA TYR A 137 21.77 -12.87 25.53
C TYR A 137 20.72 -11.91 24.94
N LEU A 138 21.18 -10.81 24.32
CA LEU A 138 20.28 -9.87 23.65
C LEU A 138 19.73 -10.43 22.33
N GLY A 139 20.51 -11.25 21.61
CA GLY A 139 20.04 -11.85 20.37
C GLY A 139 21.13 -12.53 19.55
N LYS A 140 20.87 -12.70 18.25
CA LYS A 140 21.86 -13.33 17.36
C LYS A 140 22.97 -12.35 17.03
N VAL A 141 24.21 -12.74 17.33
CA VAL A 141 25.39 -11.91 17.16
C VAL A 141 26.13 -12.29 15.88
N GLN A 142 26.52 -11.30 15.10
CA GLN A 142 27.42 -11.45 13.96
C GLN A 142 28.54 -10.42 14.07
N ARG A 143 29.79 -10.89 14.10
CA ARG A 143 30.96 -10.01 14.03
C ARG A 143 31.15 -9.52 12.60
N LYS A 144 31.49 -8.24 12.43
CA LYS A 144 31.81 -7.70 11.10
C LYS A 144 33.10 -8.33 10.57
N LYS A 145 33.11 -8.77 9.31
CA LYS A 145 34.34 -9.21 8.65
C LYS A 145 35.27 -8.00 8.44
N GLY A 146 36.49 -8.08 8.95
CA GLY A 146 37.51 -7.04 8.83
C GLY A 146 37.51 -5.97 9.94
N PHE A 147 36.63 -6.07 10.96
CA PHE A 147 36.67 -5.22 12.15
C PHE A 147 36.48 -6.11 13.38
N ASP A 148 37.48 -6.15 14.26
CA ASP A 148 37.46 -7.08 15.40
C ASP A 148 36.59 -6.61 16.57
N THR A 149 36.30 -5.31 16.64
CA THR A 149 35.53 -4.70 17.74
C THR A 149 34.05 -4.47 17.41
N LEU A 150 33.63 -4.59 16.14
CA LEU A 150 32.28 -4.23 15.71
C LEU A 150 31.38 -5.46 15.55
N TYR A 151 30.25 -5.44 16.26
CA TYR A 151 29.27 -6.52 16.31
C TYR A 151 27.88 -6.02 15.90
N PHE A 152 27.18 -6.86 15.15
CA PHE A 152 25.76 -6.69 14.81
C PHE A 152 24.95 -7.66 15.66
N VAL A 153 23.98 -7.13 16.40
CA VAL A 153 23.07 -7.93 17.22
C VAL A 153 21.66 -7.79 16.71
N ASP A 154 21.08 -8.91 16.36
CA ASP A 154 19.68 -9.02 15.98
C ASP A 154 18.81 -9.14 17.24
N TYR A 155 18.30 -7.99 17.68
CA TYR A 155 17.54 -7.85 18.91
C TYR A 155 16.03 -7.90 18.65
N ILE A 156 15.34 -8.81 19.34
CA ILE A 156 13.88 -8.90 19.33
C ILE A 156 13.37 -8.36 20.66
N GLN A 157 12.66 -7.24 20.58
CA GLN A 157 12.07 -6.58 21.72
C GLN A 157 10.86 -7.34 22.23
N LYS A 158 10.79 -7.52 23.55
CA LYS A 158 9.57 -7.99 24.22
C LYS A 158 8.58 -6.84 24.35
N ALA A 159 7.30 -7.13 24.13
CA ALA A 159 6.22 -6.19 24.40
C ALA A 159 6.28 -5.69 25.86
N ARG A 160 5.88 -4.43 26.07
CA ARG A 160 5.75 -3.83 27.40
C ARG A 160 4.74 -4.58 28.26
#